data_AF-A0A9D7M1R9-F1
#
_entry.id   AF-A0A9D7M1R9-F1
#
_cell.length_a   1.000
_cell.length_b   1.000
_cell.length_c   1.000
_cell.angle_alpha   90.00
_cell.angle_beta   90.00
_cell.angle_gamma   90.00
#
_symmetry.space_group_name_H-M   'P 1'
#
loop_
_entity.id
_entity.type
_entity.pdbx_description
1 polymer ?
#
loop_
_entity_poly.entity_id
_entity_poly.type
_entity_poly.pdbx_seq_one_letter_code
_entity_poly.pdbx_strand_id
1 'polypeptide(L)'
;MIRELVTMGCEVGIAAEDGGHAILKQTFPNLLFVTLQGIRISYPDKGSMTMAIARQFPSILKAIEMEHEALLQVVQEHGFTHIISDNRYGLHHPEIPSAIICHQINIQAGKSLRFLEPLLLRLHKNRLQKFDELWIPDLKPPHNLSGKLSEIAEADLPHKHIGLLSRFTSLPKPIEKKYHSIALLSGVEPQRTLLENKLQNYFQNCEQPSLIIQGKPGTNTTQTVANCTTISAISDEQLLTIVHPETWVICRPGYSTMMDLFTLHHRE
;
A
#
# COMPACT_ATOMS: atom_id res chain seq x y z
N MET A 1 4.68 -10.45 -5.36
CA MET A 1 5.74 -10.01 -6.28
C MET A 1 7.14 -10.43 -5.85
N ILE A 2 7.72 -9.93 -4.74
CA ILE A 2 9.09 -10.32 -4.31
C ILE A 2 9.27 -11.84 -4.23
N ARG A 3 8.31 -12.56 -3.61
CA ARG A 3 8.32 -14.03 -3.56
C ARG A 3 8.40 -14.67 -4.95
N GLU A 4 7.67 -14.12 -5.92
CA GLU A 4 7.61 -14.65 -7.29
C GLU A 4 8.97 -14.50 -7.99
N LEU A 5 9.60 -13.32 -7.87
CA LEU A 5 10.92 -13.05 -8.44
C LEU A 5 11.97 -14.01 -7.85
N VAL A 6 11.93 -14.24 -6.54
CA VAL A 6 12.82 -15.21 -5.88
C VAL A 6 12.55 -16.64 -6.38
N THR A 7 11.29 -17.05 -6.54
CA THR A 7 10.92 -18.36 -7.08
C THR A 7 11.39 -18.55 -8.53
N MET A 8 11.37 -17.47 -9.33
CA MET A 8 11.92 -17.44 -10.68
C MET A 8 13.46 -17.49 -10.73
N GLY A 9 14.13 -17.49 -9.58
CA GLY A 9 15.58 -17.54 -9.48
C GLY A 9 16.27 -16.19 -9.64
N CYS A 10 15.54 -15.07 -9.51
CA CYS A 10 16.14 -13.74 -9.54
C CYS A 10 16.86 -13.42 -8.22
N GLU A 11 17.99 -12.73 -8.33
CA GLU A 11 18.64 -12.07 -7.19
C GLU A 11 17.93 -10.74 -6.90
N VAL A 12 17.37 -10.60 -5.69
CA VAL A 12 16.50 -9.47 -5.34
C VAL A 12 17.15 -8.63 -4.23
N GLY A 13 17.37 -7.35 -4.55
CA GLY A 13 17.64 -6.30 -3.57
C GLY A 13 16.36 -5.55 -3.19
N ILE A 14 16.25 -5.13 -1.92
CA ILE A 14 15.09 -4.41 -1.38
C ILE A 14 15.52 -3.05 -0.87
N ALA A 15 14.84 -2.00 -1.32
CA ALA A 15 14.94 -0.66 -0.78
C ALA A 15 13.61 -0.26 -0.13
N ALA A 16 13.59 -0.13 1.20
CA ALA A 16 12.39 0.22 1.96
C ALA A 16 12.73 1.05 3.20
N GLU A 17 11.77 1.84 3.66
CA GLU A 17 11.90 2.71 4.83
C GLU A 17 10.94 2.34 5.96
N ASP A 18 11.26 2.82 7.17
CA ASP A 18 10.42 2.78 8.37
C ASP A 18 9.74 1.42 8.61
N GLY A 19 8.41 1.42 8.77
CA GLY A 19 7.64 0.21 9.00
C GLY A 19 7.70 -0.80 7.85
N GLY A 20 7.84 -0.33 6.61
CA GLY A 20 7.99 -1.20 5.44
C GLY A 20 9.30 -1.99 5.48
N HIS A 21 10.39 -1.32 5.88
CA HIS A 21 11.68 -1.97 6.08
C HIS A 21 11.61 -3.10 7.10
N ALA A 22 11.03 -2.83 8.28
CA ALA A 22 10.94 -3.82 9.36
C ALA A 22 10.15 -5.07 8.94
N ILE A 23 9.00 -4.89 8.29
CA ILE A 23 8.15 -6.00 7.82
C ILE A 23 8.87 -6.81 6.74
N LEU A 24 9.47 -6.15 5.76
CA LEU A 24 10.17 -6.83 4.66
C LEU A 24 11.41 -7.55 5.16
N LYS A 25 12.16 -6.98 6.12
CA LYS A 25 13.34 -7.62 6.70
C LYS A 25 12.98 -8.86 7.52
N GLN A 26 11.86 -8.84 8.24
CA GLN A 26 11.34 -10.01 8.91
C GLN A 26 10.90 -11.10 7.91
N THR A 27 10.30 -10.70 6.79
CA THR A 27 9.76 -11.63 5.79
C THR A 27 10.86 -12.23 4.90
N PHE A 28 11.89 -11.44 4.57
CA PHE A 28 12.97 -11.80 3.65
C PHE A 28 14.34 -11.53 4.27
N PRO A 29 14.70 -12.17 5.41
CA PRO A 29 15.91 -11.82 6.17
C PRO A 29 17.19 -11.96 5.36
N ASN A 30 17.21 -12.91 4.41
CA ASN A 30 18.36 -13.29 3.60
C ASN A 30 18.55 -12.46 2.33
N LEU A 31 17.60 -11.58 1.98
CA LEU A 31 17.76 -10.71 0.82
C LEU A 31 18.65 -9.51 1.14
N LEU A 32 19.24 -8.92 0.10
CA LEU A 32 20.02 -7.68 0.21
C LEU A 32 19.07 -6.51 0.53
N PHE A 33 19.42 -5.69 1.51
CA PHE A 33 18.70 -4.46 1.82
C PHE A 33 19.61 -3.27 1.56
N VAL A 34 19.13 -2.35 0.72
CA VAL A 34 19.82 -1.10 0.40
C VAL A 34 19.05 0.07 0.99
N THR A 35 19.76 1.11 1.39
CA THR A 35 19.14 2.29 2.00
C THR A 35 18.92 3.33 0.91
N LEU A 36 17.66 3.63 0.61
CA LEU A 36 17.27 4.74 -0.26
C LEU A 36 16.28 5.63 0.47
N GLN A 37 16.70 6.86 0.78
CA GLN A 37 15.83 7.83 1.44
C GLN A 37 14.61 8.14 0.56
N GLY A 38 13.44 8.02 1.14
CA GLY A 38 12.15 8.26 0.51
C GLY A 38 11.55 9.60 0.90
N ILE A 39 10.41 9.88 0.28
CA ILE A 39 9.73 11.16 0.42
C ILE A 39 8.84 11.14 1.66
N ARG A 40 9.12 12.02 2.62
CA ARG A 40 8.27 12.22 3.80
C ARG A 40 7.20 13.27 3.51
N ILE A 41 5.96 12.83 3.30
CA ILE A 41 4.80 13.72 3.12
C ILE A 41 4.11 13.91 4.47
N SER A 42 3.97 15.17 4.91
CA SER A 42 3.23 15.50 6.13
C SER A 42 1.76 15.75 5.83
N TYR A 43 0.86 15.07 6.54
CA TYR A 43 -0.58 15.25 6.44
C TYR A 43 -1.08 16.19 7.55
N PRO A 44 -1.95 17.17 7.26
CA PRO A 44 -2.46 18.09 8.26
C PRO A 44 -3.56 17.45 9.14
N ASP A 45 -3.60 17.82 10.41
CA ASP A 45 -4.63 17.37 11.37
C ASP A 45 -6.02 17.98 11.08
N LYS A 46 -6.04 19.23 10.59
CA LYS A 46 -7.25 19.99 10.26
C LYS A 46 -7.02 20.84 9.00
N GLY A 47 -8.08 21.09 8.25
CA GLY A 47 -8.05 21.93 7.04
C GLY A 47 -7.97 21.13 5.74
N SER A 48 -7.75 21.83 4.63
CA SER A 48 -7.77 21.20 3.30
C SER A 48 -6.48 20.41 3.03
N MET A 49 -6.59 19.09 2.95
CA MET A 49 -5.50 18.19 2.56
C MET A 49 -4.87 18.58 1.21
N THR A 50 -5.70 19.02 0.25
CA THR A 50 -5.22 19.41 -1.08
C THR A 50 -4.28 20.62 -1.04
N MET A 51 -4.57 21.59 -0.17
CA MET A 51 -3.74 22.80 -0.03
C MET A 51 -2.42 22.48 0.70
N ALA A 52 -2.45 21.59 1.69
CA ALA A 52 -1.24 21.15 2.39
C ALA A 52 -0.28 20.40 1.48
N ILE A 53 -0.80 19.53 0.59
CA ILE A 53 0.00 18.82 -0.40
C ILE A 53 0.52 19.79 -1.47
N ALA A 54 -0.31 20.70 -1.98
CA ALA A 54 0.09 21.68 -2.98
C ALA A 54 1.28 22.55 -2.52
N ARG A 55 1.31 22.94 -1.24
CA ARG A 55 2.44 23.68 -0.65
C ARG A 55 3.72 22.85 -0.54
N GLN A 56 3.61 21.54 -0.32
CA GLN A 56 4.74 20.61 -0.26
C GLN A 56 5.22 20.14 -1.64
N PHE A 57 4.50 20.50 -2.71
CA PHE A 57 4.81 20.01 -4.05
C PHE A 57 6.25 20.32 -4.51
N PRO A 58 6.81 21.52 -4.31
CA PRO A 58 8.20 21.79 -4.70
C PRO A 58 9.22 20.93 -3.96
N SER A 59 9.02 20.70 -2.65
CA SER A 59 9.90 19.83 -1.87
C SER A 59 9.78 18.36 -2.28
N ILE A 60 8.59 17.91 -2.66
CA ILE A 60 8.36 16.57 -3.20
C ILE A 60 9.17 16.39 -4.50
N LEU A 61 9.11 17.35 -5.42
CA LEU A 61 9.89 17.28 -6.67
C LEU A 61 11.40 17.23 -6.42
N LYS A 62 11.91 18.02 -5.47
CA LYS A 62 13.33 17.97 -5.10
C LYS A 62 13.71 16.62 -4.49
N ALA A 63 12.85 16.06 -3.64
CA ALA A 63 13.09 14.75 -3.03
C ALA A 63 13.11 13.63 -4.08
N ILE A 64 12.24 13.68 -5.10
CA ILE A 64 12.25 12.77 -6.25
C ILE A 64 13.60 12.80 -6.97
N GLU A 65 14.17 14.00 -7.16
CA GLU A 65 15.46 14.13 -7.84
C GLU A 65 16.61 13.58 -7.00
N MET A 66 16.60 13.86 -5.68
CA MET A 66 17.59 13.29 -4.75
C MET A 66 17.50 11.76 -4.69
N GLU A 67 16.29 11.21 -4.74
CA GLU A 67 16.03 9.78 -4.80
C GLU A 67 16.60 9.15 -6.09
N HIS A 68 16.48 9.86 -7.22
CA HIS A 68 17.04 9.43 -8.49
C HIS A 68 18.57 9.35 -8.42
N GLU A 69 19.25 10.39 -7.94
CA GLU A 69 20.71 10.40 -7.79
C GLU A 69 21.21 9.28 -6.84
N ALA A 70 20.49 9.04 -5.73
CA ALA A 70 20.81 7.96 -4.82
C ALA A 70 20.66 6.57 -5.47
N LEU A 71 19.63 6.39 -6.30
CA LEU A 71 19.44 5.15 -7.05
C LEU A 71 20.60 4.90 -8.01
N LEU A 72 21.06 5.91 -8.76
CA LEU A 72 22.17 5.75 -9.71
C LEU A 72 23.43 5.20 -9.02
N GLN A 73 23.74 5.69 -7.81
CA GLN A 73 24.86 5.20 -7.00
C GLN A 73 24.66 3.75 -6.58
N VAL A 74 23.48 3.40 -6.09
CA VAL A 74 23.14 2.03 -5.65
C VAL A 74 23.19 1.03 -6.80
N VAL A 75 22.71 1.42 -7.98
CA VAL A 75 22.80 0.61 -9.20
C VAL A 75 24.25 0.36 -9.59
N GLN A 76 25.10 1.40 -9.54
CA GLN A 76 26.51 1.27 -9.86
C GLN A 76 27.26 0.38 -8.85
N GLU A 77 26.95 0.50 -7.56
CA GLU A 77 27.59 -0.26 -6.48
C GLU A 77 27.23 -1.76 -6.52
N HIS A 78 25.97 -2.08 -6.78
CA HIS A 78 25.46 -3.46 -6.69
C HIS A 78 25.24 -4.14 -8.04
N GLY A 79 25.34 -3.42 -9.15
CA GLY A 79 25.17 -3.99 -10.50
C GLY A 79 23.73 -4.43 -10.81
N PHE A 80 22.72 -3.76 -10.25
CA PHE A 80 21.32 -4.08 -10.53
C PHE A 80 21.02 -3.95 -12.03
N THR A 81 20.33 -4.93 -12.60
CA THR A 81 20.03 -4.98 -14.05
C THR A 81 18.56 -4.68 -14.39
N HIS A 82 17.70 -4.57 -13.38
CA HIS A 82 16.28 -4.25 -13.52
C HIS A 82 15.80 -3.50 -12.27
N ILE A 83 14.83 -2.60 -12.44
CA ILE A 83 14.29 -1.77 -11.35
C ILE A 83 12.77 -1.92 -11.34
N ILE A 84 12.22 -2.16 -10.15
CA ILE A 84 10.77 -2.18 -9.91
C ILE A 84 10.46 -1.23 -8.77
N SER A 85 9.65 -0.21 -9.06
CA SER A 85 9.41 0.91 -8.15
C SER A 85 7.94 0.98 -7.76
N ASP A 86 7.65 0.85 -6.46
CA ASP A 86 6.28 0.96 -5.93
C ASP A 86 5.96 2.42 -5.56
N ASN A 87 5.24 3.11 -6.45
CA ASN A 87 4.83 4.51 -6.28
C ASN A 87 5.98 5.49 -5.91
N ARG A 88 7.23 5.18 -6.31
CA ARG A 88 8.42 6.01 -6.11
C ARG A 88 8.96 6.48 -7.46
N TYR A 89 8.66 7.72 -7.81
CA TYR A 89 8.89 8.27 -9.15
C TYR A 89 10.35 8.67 -9.42
N GLY A 90 11.22 8.72 -8.42
CA GLY A 90 12.66 8.96 -8.61
C GLY A 90 13.42 7.67 -8.93
N LEU A 91 12.84 6.52 -8.60
CA LEU A 91 13.46 5.22 -8.78
C LEU A 91 13.32 4.67 -10.20
N HIS A 92 13.93 5.34 -11.17
CA HIS A 92 14.06 4.85 -12.54
C HIS A 92 15.50 5.03 -13.01
N HIS A 93 15.92 4.32 -14.06
CA HIS A 93 17.26 4.44 -14.63
C HIS A 93 17.17 4.60 -16.15
N PRO A 94 17.98 5.49 -16.78
CA PRO A 94 17.88 5.77 -18.21
C PRO A 94 18.30 4.60 -19.13
N GLU A 95 19.18 3.72 -18.66
CA GLU A 95 19.74 2.61 -19.45
C GLU A 95 19.26 1.23 -19.02
N ILE A 96 18.56 1.13 -17.89
CA ILE A 96 18.24 -0.15 -17.25
C ILE A 96 16.71 -0.28 -17.19
N PRO A 97 16.15 -1.43 -17.59
CA PRO A 97 14.71 -1.65 -17.59
C PRO A 97 14.09 -1.30 -16.24
N SER A 98 13.18 -0.33 -16.25
CA SER A 98 12.55 0.25 -15.07
C SER A 98 11.03 0.15 -15.18
N ALA A 99 10.41 -0.59 -14.27
CA ALA A 99 8.96 -0.69 -14.15
C ALA A 99 8.45 0.11 -12.94
N ILE A 100 7.34 0.83 -13.09
CA ILE A 100 6.63 1.47 -11.98
C ILE A 100 5.33 0.74 -11.68
N ILE A 101 5.08 0.48 -10.41
CA ILE A 101 3.81 -0.02 -9.90
C ILE A 101 2.96 1.16 -9.48
N CYS A 102 1.77 1.30 -10.08
CA CYS A 102 0.82 2.36 -9.74
C CYS A 102 -0.63 1.96 -10.05
N HIS A 103 -1.54 2.32 -9.14
CA HIS A 103 -2.98 2.11 -9.29
C HIS A 103 -3.77 3.37 -9.66
N GLN A 104 -3.20 4.56 -9.37
CA GLN A 104 -3.89 5.84 -9.51
C GLN A 104 -3.30 6.61 -10.69
N ILE A 105 -3.78 6.29 -11.88
CA ILE A 105 -3.27 6.89 -13.12
C ILE A 105 -4.03 8.18 -13.43
N ASN A 106 -5.30 8.26 -13.00
CA ASN A 106 -6.10 9.46 -13.08
C ASN A 106 -6.13 10.19 -11.74
N ILE A 107 -5.24 11.17 -11.55
CA ILE A 107 -5.21 12.01 -10.36
C ILE A 107 -6.49 12.86 -10.33
N GLN A 108 -7.40 12.54 -9.41
CA GLN A 108 -8.57 13.37 -9.15
C GLN A 108 -8.21 14.46 -8.14
N ALA A 109 -8.21 15.71 -8.59
CA ALA A 109 -7.98 16.82 -7.67
C ALA A 109 -9.27 17.11 -6.90
N GLY A 110 -9.14 17.60 -5.66
CA GLY A 110 -10.31 18.09 -4.93
C GLY A 110 -11.00 19.22 -5.70
N LYS A 111 -12.32 19.41 -5.47
CA LYS A 111 -13.16 20.37 -6.21
C LYS A 111 -12.55 21.76 -6.40
N SER A 112 -11.79 22.26 -5.42
CA SER A 112 -11.13 23.57 -5.45
C SER A 112 -9.93 23.67 -6.39
N LEU A 113 -9.29 22.55 -6.74
CA LEU A 113 -8.11 22.50 -7.62
C LEU A 113 -8.42 21.80 -8.95
N ARG A 114 -9.71 21.59 -9.27
CA ARG A 114 -10.13 20.89 -10.50
C ARG A 114 -9.57 21.53 -11.77
N PHE A 115 -9.42 22.85 -11.78
CA PHE A 115 -8.83 23.58 -12.92
C PHE A 115 -7.34 23.25 -13.16
N LEU A 116 -6.65 22.68 -12.17
CA LEU A 116 -5.26 22.21 -12.28
C LEU A 116 -5.14 20.75 -12.70
N GLU A 117 -6.24 19.99 -12.79
CA GLU A 117 -6.21 18.57 -13.14
C GLU A 117 -5.45 18.29 -14.44
N PRO A 118 -5.65 19.04 -15.55
CA PRO A 118 -4.89 18.78 -16.78
C PRO A 118 -3.38 18.98 -16.60
N LEU A 119 -2.98 19.97 -15.79
CA LEU A 119 -1.59 20.23 -15.47
C LEU A 119 -1.00 19.12 -14.59
N LEU A 120 -1.72 18.72 -13.54
CA LEU A 120 -1.30 17.64 -12.64
C LEU A 120 -1.18 16.32 -13.39
N LEU A 121 -2.15 16.01 -14.25
CA LEU A 121 -2.12 14.83 -15.11
C LEU A 121 -0.93 14.87 -16.07
N ARG A 122 -0.63 16.02 -16.69
CA ARG A 122 0.53 16.17 -17.56
C ARG A 122 1.84 15.96 -16.79
N LEU A 123 1.99 16.56 -15.61
CA LEU A 123 3.17 16.40 -14.78
C LEU A 123 3.35 14.95 -14.33
N HIS A 124 2.26 14.27 -13.97
CA HIS A 124 2.27 12.86 -13.60
C HIS A 124 2.63 11.96 -14.78
N LYS A 125 2.00 12.17 -15.95
CA LYS A 125 2.35 11.46 -17.20
C LYS A 125 3.82 11.63 -17.56
N ASN A 126 4.36 12.85 -17.51
CA ASN A 126 5.78 13.11 -17.77
C ASN A 126 6.71 12.33 -16.82
N ARG A 127 6.27 12.05 -15.59
CA ARG A 127 7.04 11.24 -14.64
C ARG A 127 6.91 9.76 -14.92
N LEU A 128 5.71 9.28 -15.28
CA LEU A 128 5.50 7.90 -15.70
C LEU A 128 6.31 7.56 -16.96
N GLN A 129 6.45 8.49 -17.90
CA GLN A 129 7.23 8.33 -19.14
C GLN A 129 8.74 8.15 -18.94
N LYS A 130 9.23 8.27 -17.71
CA LYS A 130 10.62 7.94 -17.38
C LYS A 130 10.84 6.44 -17.13
N PHE A 131 9.76 5.65 -17.10
CA PHE A 131 9.78 4.21 -16.92
C PHE A 131 9.48 3.51 -18.25
N ASP A 132 10.00 2.30 -18.41
CA ASP A 132 9.76 1.48 -19.61
C ASP A 132 8.39 0.81 -19.57
N GLU A 133 7.93 0.43 -18.38
CA GLU A 133 6.64 -0.22 -18.18
C GLU A 133 5.87 0.31 -16.96
N LEU A 134 4.56 0.39 -17.10
CA LEU A 134 3.62 0.64 -16.02
C LEU A 134 2.90 -0.65 -15.62
N TRP A 135 3.10 -1.08 -14.38
CA TRP A 135 2.43 -2.25 -13.82
C TRP A 135 1.27 -1.82 -12.93
N ILE A 136 0.10 -2.35 -13.23
CA ILE A 136 -1.16 -2.02 -12.55
C ILE A 136 -1.58 -3.25 -11.77
N PRO A 137 -1.49 -3.24 -10.43
CA PRO A 137 -1.88 -4.39 -9.61
C PRO A 137 -3.39 -4.48 -9.43
N ASP A 138 -4.09 -4.53 -10.56
CA ASP A 138 -5.54 -4.69 -10.62
C ASP A 138 -5.87 -5.80 -11.61
N LEU A 139 -7.11 -6.29 -11.54
CA LEU A 139 -7.71 -7.08 -12.60
C LEU A 139 -7.91 -6.22 -13.84
N LYS A 140 -7.96 -6.86 -15.02
CA LYS A 140 -8.32 -6.15 -16.24
C LYS A 140 -9.79 -5.73 -16.18
N PRO A 141 -10.15 -4.56 -16.75
CA PRO A 141 -11.54 -4.20 -16.97
C PRO A 141 -12.29 -5.34 -17.71
N PRO A 142 -13.55 -5.62 -17.36
CA PRO A 142 -14.44 -4.84 -16.48
C PRO A 142 -14.39 -5.23 -14.99
N HIS A 143 -13.48 -6.13 -14.57
CA HIS A 143 -13.47 -6.70 -13.22
C HIS A 143 -12.52 -6.00 -12.24
N ASN A 144 -12.00 -4.83 -12.60
CA ASN A 144 -11.00 -4.10 -11.83
C ASN A 144 -11.59 -3.52 -10.53
N LEU A 145 -10.87 -3.63 -9.41
CA LEU A 145 -11.30 -3.15 -8.10
C LEU A 145 -11.23 -1.62 -7.97
N SER A 146 -10.31 -0.98 -8.69
CA SER A 146 -10.10 0.47 -8.62
C SER A 146 -11.09 1.29 -9.47
N GLY A 147 -11.91 0.63 -10.29
CA GLY A 147 -12.87 1.28 -11.18
C GLY A 147 -12.20 2.33 -12.08
N LYS A 148 -12.71 3.57 -12.05
CA LYS A 148 -12.21 4.67 -12.89
C LYS A 148 -10.81 5.18 -12.51
N LEU A 149 -10.24 4.75 -11.38
CA LEU A 149 -8.91 5.21 -10.94
C LEU A 149 -7.77 4.55 -11.74
N SER A 150 -7.98 3.31 -12.20
CA SER A 150 -7.10 2.63 -13.15
C SER A 150 -7.57 2.74 -14.60
N GLU A 151 -8.68 3.45 -14.88
CA GLU A 151 -9.06 3.74 -16.27
C GLU A 151 -8.00 4.66 -16.87
N ILE A 152 -7.14 4.04 -17.68
CA ILE A 152 -6.17 4.77 -18.46
C ILE A 152 -6.89 5.28 -19.70
N ALA A 153 -7.16 6.59 -19.73
CA ALA A 153 -7.33 7.27 -21.01
C ALA A 153 -5.97 7.26 -21.71
N GLU A 154 -5.74 6.22 -22.51
CA GLU A 154 -4.60 6.05 -23.43
C GLU A 154 -3.27 6.59 -22.84
N ALA A 155 -2.62 5.79 -21.99
CA ALA A 155 -1.24 6.08 -21.65
C ALA A 155 -0.42 5.69 -22.86
N ASP A 156 0.38 6.63 -23.37
CA ASP A 156 1.41 6.37 -24.38
C ASP A 156 2.56 5.48 -23.86
N LEU A 157 2.37 4.81 -22.71
CA LEU A 157 3.32 3.87 -22.13
C LEU A 157 2.83 2.43 -22.27
N PRO A 158 3.75 1.49 -22.53
CA PRO A 158 3.51 0.07 -22.30
C PRO A 158 3.02 -0.15 -20.87
N HIS A 159 1.84 -0.77 -20.72
CA HIS A 159 1.27 -1.05 -19.41
C HIS A 159 0.72 -2.47 -19.34
N LYS A 160 0.77 -3.06 -18.13
CA LYS A 160 0.34 -4.42 -17.86
C LYS A 160 -0.48 -4.46 -16.58
N HIS A 161 -1.62 -5.13 -16.64
CA HIS A 161 -2.34 -5.53 -15.44
C HIS A 161 -1.68 -6.79 -14.90
N ILE A 162 -1.06 -6.68 -13.71
CA ILE A 162 -0.34 -7.79 -13.07
C ILE A 162 -1.22 -8.59 -12.10
N GLY A 163 -2.52 -8.27 -12.07
CA GLY A 163 -3.50 -8.91 -11.19
C GLY A 163 -3.41 -8.41 -9.76
N LEU A 164 -4.22 -9.01 -8.89
CA LEU A 164 -4.26 -8.67 -7.47
C LEU A 164 -2.99 -9.15 -6.78
N LEU A 165 -2.29 -8.25 -6.12
CA LEU A 165 -1.11 -8.57 -5.32
C LEU A 165 -1.52 -8.76 -3.85
N SER A 166 -2.17 -9.89 -3.56
CA SER A 166 -2.40 -10.30 -2.19
C SER A 166 -1.22 -11.09 -1.64
N ARG A 167 -0.99 -10.95 -0.33
CA ARG A 167 -0.06 -11.81 0.42
C ARG A 167 -0.65 -13.19 0.73
N PHE A 168 -1.97 -13.35 0.57
CA PHE A 168 -2.68 -14.60 0.81
C PHE A 168 -2.71 -15.43 -0.46
N THR A 169 -2.10 -16.62 -0.42
CA THR A 169 -1.99 -17.53 -1.57
C THR A 169 -2.96 -18.71 -1.51
N SER A 170 -3.61 -18.94 -0.38
CA SER A 170 -4.56 -20.04 -0.19
C SER A 170 -5.73 -19.58 0.67
N LEU A 171 -6.94 -20.00 0.31
CA LEU A 171 -8.10 -19.83 1.15
C LEU A 171 -7.91 -20.58 2.47
N PRO A 172 -8.33 -19.99 3.61
CA PRO A 172 -8.24 -20.69 4.86
C PRO A 172 -9.12 -21.95 4.84
N LYS A 173 -8.63 -23.00 5.51
CA LYS A 173 -9.45 -24.17 5.88
C LYS A 173 -10.70 -23.69 6.62
N PRO A 174 -11.81 -24.45 6.64
CA PRO A 174 -13.01 -24.05 7.37
C PRO A 174 -12.65 -23.59 8.79
N ILE A 175 -12.95 -22.32 9.07
CA ILE A 175 -12.63 -21.65 10.33
C ILE A 175 -13.90 -21.61 11.16
N GLU A 176 -13.81 -21.82 12.47
CA GLU A 176 -14.91 -21.49 13.36
C GLU A 176 -15.02 -19.97 13.52
N LYS A 177 -16.23 -19.43 13.39
CA LYS A 177 -16.48 -18.00 13.52
C LYS A 177 -16.25 -17.52 14.97
N LYS A 178 -15.09 -16.91 15.22
CA LYS A 178 -14.71 -16.41 16.55
C LYS A 178 -15.22 -15.00 16.85
N TYR A 179 -15.30 -14.14 15.83
CA TYR A 179 -15.70 -12.74 15.98
C TYR A 179 -16.84 -12.38 15.03
N HIS A 180 -17.80 -11.63 15.54
CA HIS A 180 -18.86 -11.04 14.74
C HIS A 180 -18.33 -9.88 13.89
N SER A 181 -17.45 -9.06 14.45
CA SER A 181 -16.84 -7.92 13.76
C SER A 181 -15.33 -7.85 13.98
N ILE A 182 -14.58 -7.50 12.93
CA ILE A 182 -13.14 -7.26 12.98
C ILE A 182 -12.87 -5.87 12.40
N ALA A 183 -12.24 -4.99 13.17
CA ALA A 183 -11.68 -3.75 12.67
C ALA A 183 -10.20 -3.91 12.32
N LEU A 184 -9.86 -3.74 11.04
CA LEU A 184 -8.48 -3.68 10.54
C LEU A 184 -8.06 -2.22 10.43
N LEU A 185 -7.23 -1.76 11.37
CA LEU A 185 -6.78 -0.38 11.42
C LEU A 185 -5.40 -0.23 10.78
N SER A 186 -5.31 0.73 9.86
CA SER A 186 -4.06 1.09 9.18
C SER A 186 -4.04 2.58 8.80
N GLY A 187 -2.87 3.05 8.37
CA GLY A 187 -2.62 4.36 7.78
C GLY A 187 -2.18 5.44 8.78
N VAL A 188 -2.05 6.67 8.28
CA VAL A 188 -1.38 7.78 8.99
C VAL A 188 -2.11 8.26 10.26
N GLU A 189 -1.32 8.61 11.27
CA GLU A 189 -1.76 9.33 12.47
C GLU A 189 -2.07 10.79 12.14
N PRO A 190 -2.98 11.46 12.89
CA PRO A 190 -3.74 10.98 14.05
C PRO A 190 -5.04 10.24 13.69
N GLN A 191 -5.40 10.19 12.40
CA GLN A 191 -6.71 9.67 11.95
C GLN A 191 -6.91 8.19 12.29
N ARG A 192 -5.83 7.39 12.29
CA ARG A 192 -5.85 5.99 12.73
C ARG A 192 -6.32 5.89 14.19
N THR A 193 -5.71 6.64 15.10
CA THR A 193 -6.07 6.66 16.52
C THR A 193 -7.48 7.21 16.76
N LEU A 194 -7.91 8.23 16.02
CA LEU A 194 -9.27 8.76 16.13
C LEU A 194 -10.34 7.72 15.76
N LEU A 195 -10.09 6.93 14.72
CA LEU A 195 -10.98 5.83 14.32
C LEU A 195 -10.95 4.70 15.36
N GLU A 196 -9.77 4.34 15.85
CA GLU A 196 -9.58 3.33 16.89
C GLU A 196 -10.45 3.61 18.12
N ASN A 197 -10.36 4.83 18.67
CA ASN A 197 -11.10 5.22 19.87
C ASN A 197 -12.62 5.15 19.67
N LYS A 198 -13.12 5.51 18.48
CA LYS A 198 -14.55 5.40 18.14
C LYS A 198 -15.01 3.95 18.09
N LEU A 199 -14.22 3.08 17.49
CA LEU A 199 -14.55 1.65 17.37
C LEU A 199 -14.45 0.92 18.69
N GLN A 200 -13.45 1.24 19.54
CA GLN A 200 -13.35 0.69 20.89
C GLN A 200 -14.59 1.01 21.71
N ASN A 201 -15.01 2.28 21.73
CA ASN A 201 -16.23 2.69 22.42
C ASN A 201 -17.48 1.99 21.87
N TYR A 202 -17.56 1.80 20.56
CA TYR A 202 -18.70 1.11 19.96
C TYR A 202 -18.73 -0.39 20.32
N PHE A 203 -17.62 -1.10 20.09
CA PHE A 203 -17.52 -2.55 20.30
C PHE A 203 -17.62 -2.98 21.77
N GLN A 204 -17.14 -2.16 22.71
CA GLN A 204 -17.29 -2.45 24.15
C GLN A 204 -18.76 -2.47 24.59
N ASN A 205 -19.64 -1.78 23.86
CA ASN A 205 -21.08 -1.73 24.13
C ASN A 205 -21.90 -2.74 23.31
N CYS A 206 -21.25 -3.54 22.46
CA CYS A 206 -21.91 -4.61 21.70
C CYS A 206 -21.96 -5.90 22.51
N GLU A 207 -23.02 -6.70 22.36
CA GLU A 207 -23.12 -8.04 22.95
C GLU A 207 -22.23 -9.07 22.24
N GLN A 208 -21.92 -8.82 20.96
CA GLN A 208 -21.22 -9.77 20.10
C GLN A 208 -19.69 -9.60 20.19
N PRO A 209 -18.91 -10.71 20.17
CA PRO A 209 -17.45 -10.64 20.20
C PRO A 209 -16.89 -9.85 19.01
N SER A 210 -16.04 -8.87 19.31
CA SER A 210 -15.44 -7.98 18.33
C SER A 210 -13.92 -7.90 18.52
N LEU A 211 -13.19 -7.70 17.43
CA LEU A 211 -11.74 -7.62 17.41
C LEU A 211 -11.27 -6.32 16.76
N ILE A 212 -10.26 -5.68 17.32
CA ILE A 212 -9.54 -4.55 16.72
C ILE A 212 -8.08 -4.96 16.52
N ILE A 213 -7.59 -4.86 15.29
CA ILE A 213 -6.18 -5.06 14.94
C ILE A 213 -5.58 -3.69 14.62
N GLN A 214 -4.62 -3.23 15.42
CA GLN A 214 -4.14 -1.84 15.40
C GLN A 214 -3.16 -1.53 14.26
N GLY A 215 -2.51 -2.54 13.69
CA GLY A 215 -1.48 -2.38 12.66
C GLY A 215 -0.17 -1.76 13.17
N LYS A 216 0.20 -2.05 14.43
CA LYS A 216 1.43 -1.55 15.08
C LYS A 216 2.46 -2.68 15.19
N PRO A 217 3.26 -2.94 14.13
CA PRO A 217 4.31 -3.96 14.19
C PRO A 217 5.36 -3.59 15.25
N GLY A 218 5.90 -4.59 15.93
CA GLY A 218 6.92 -4.42 16.99
C GLY A 218 6.36 -4.33 18.41
N THR A 219 5.04 -4.22 18.59
CA THR A 219 4.38 -4.46 19.87
C THR A 219 3.52 -5.72 19.77
N ASN A 220 3.56 -6.56 20.80
CA ASN A 220 2.77 -7.80 20.91
C ASN A 220 1.84 -7.70 22.12
N THR A 221 0.88 -6.77 22.07
CA THR A 221 -0.10 -6.58 23.13
C THR A 221 -1.45 -7.12 22.69
N THR A 222 -2.09 -7.86 23.60
CA THR A 222 -3.48 -8.27 23.48
C THR A 222 -4.21 -7.84 24.74
N GLN A 223 -5.31 -7.13 24.57
CA GLN A 223 -6.15 -6.65 25.68
C GLN A 223 -7.60 -6.93 25.35
N THR A 224 -8.38 -7.35 26.33
CA THR A 224 -9.83 -7.56 26.16
C THR A 224 -10.56 -6.74 27.20
N VAL A 225 -11.52 -5.94 26.75
CA VAL A 225 -12.41 -5.15 27.59
C VAL A 225 -13.83 -5.41 27.12
N ALA A 226 -14.67 -5.95 28.01
CA ALA A 226 -16.00 -6.46 27.66
C ALA A 226 -15.91 -7.42 26.46
N ASN A 227 -16.69 -7.18 25.40
CA ASN A 227 -16.70 -8.00 24.18
C ASN A 227 -15.71 -7.54 23.11
N CYS A 228 -14.82 -6.58 23.42
CA CYS A 228 -13.84 -6.03 22.49
C CYS A 228 -12.43 -6.54 22.83
N THR A 229 -11.87 -7.37 21.95
CA THR A 229 -10.44 -7.71 21.96
C THR A 229 -9.66 -6.71 21.10
N THR A 230 -8.53 -6.21 21.58
CA THR A 230 -7.61 -5.35 20.83
C THR A 230 -6.24 -6.01 20.76
N ILE A 231 -5.70 -6.16 19.56
CA ILE A 231 -4.38 -6.73 19.29
C ILE A 231 -3.55 -5.70 18.51
N SER A 232 -2.29 -5.51 18.91
CA SER A 232 -1.39 -4.55 18.27
C SER A 232 -1.00 -4.94 16.85
N ALA A 233 -0.57 -6.18 16.65
CA ALA A 233 -0.20 -6.76 15.37
C ALA A 233 -0.44 -8.27 15.38
N ILE A 234 -0.74 -8.84 14.22
CA ILE A 234 -0.90 -10.28 14.01
C ILE A 234 -0.16 -10.70 12.74
N SER A 235 0.23 -11.97 12.66
CA SER A 235 0.80 -12.53 11.43
C SER A 235 -0.26 -12.78 10.36
N ASP A 236 0.19 -12.93 9.11
CA ASP A 236 -0.66 -13.29 7.97
C ASP A 236 -1.42 -14.61 8.23
N GLU A 237 -0.71 -15.60 8.76
CA GLU A 237 -1.28 -16.90 9.14
C GLU A 237 -2.36 -16.76 10.21
N GLN A 238 -2.14 -15.91 11.23
CA GLN A 238 -3.14 -15.63 12.24
C GLN A 238 -4.37 -14.95 11.65
N LEU A 239 -4.19 -13.95 10.77
CA LEU A 239 -5.30 -13.26 10.12
C LEU A 239 -6.16 -14.26 9.32
N LEU A 240 -5.51 -15.16 8.57
CA LEU A 240 -6.19 -16.24 7.84
C LEU A 240 -7.01 -17.15 8.75
N THR A 241 -6.60 -17.37 10.00
CA THR A 241 -7.35 -18.21 10.95
C THR A 241 -8.45 -17.48 11.72
N ILE A 242 -8.59 -16.17 11.54
CA ILE A 242 -9.51 -15.34 12.33
C ILE A 242 -10.61 -14.71 11.46
N VAL A 243 -10.29 -14.38 10.20
CA VAL A 243 -11.25 -13.75 9.27
C VAL A 243 -12.16 -14.81 8.67
N HIS A 244 -13.30 -15.04 9.31
CA HIS A 244 -14.36 -15.90 8.79
C HIS A 244 -15.18 -15.17 7.69
N PRO A 245 -15.66 -15.86 6.64
CA PRO A 245 -16.43 -15.22 5.55
C PRO A 245 -17.68 -14.44 5.98
N GLU A 246 -18.27 -14.79 7.13
CA GLU A 246 -19.46 -14.11 7.69
C GLU A 246 -19.15 -13.08 8.78
N THR A 247 -17.87 -12.82 9.06
CA THR A 247 -17.48 -11.76 9.99
C THR A 247 -17.64 -10.40 9.31
N TRP A 248 -18.05 -9.36 10.01
CA TRP A 248 -18.07 -8.01 9.46
C TRP A 248 -16.69 -7.39 9.54
N VAL A 249 -16.04 -7.13 8.41
CA VAL A 249 -14.74 -6.44 8.39
C VAL A 249 -14.92 -4.93 8.22
N ILE A 250 -14.44 -4.18 9.20
CA ILE A 250 -14.41 -2.72 9.20
C ILE A 250 -12.97 -2.29 8.94
N CYS A 251 -12.71 -1.52 7.90
CA CYS A 251 -11.36 -1.02 7.64
C CYS A 251 -11.41 0.38 7.04
N ARG A 252 -10.25 1.05 7.01
CA ARG A 252 -10.07 2.12 6.03
C ARG A 252 -9.79 1.45 4.69
N PRO A 253 -10.48 1.83 3.60
CA PRO A 253 -10.36 1.17 2.30
C PRO A 253 -9.04 1.56 1.62
N GLY A 254 -7.92 1.06 2.18
CA GLY A 254 -6.65 1.02 1.49
C GLY A 254 -6.73 -0.01 0.37
N TYR A 255 -6.12 0.29 -0.77
CA TYR A 255 -6.22 -0.56 -1.95
C TYR A 255 -5.68 -1.98 -1.69
N SER A 256 -4.56 -2.11 -0.97
CA SER A 256 -4.02 -3.42 -0.56
C SER A 256 -4.98 -4.21 0.33
N THR A 257 -5.74 -3.53 1.21
CA THR A 257 -6.76 -4.19 2.05
C THR A 257 -7.91 -4.73 1.18
N MET A 258 -8.35 -3.97 0.19
CA MET A 258 -9.38 -4.42 -0.77
C MET A 258 -8.92 -5.67 -1.53
N MET A 259 -7.68 -5.67 -2.03
CA MET A 259 -7.11 -6.84 -2.72
C MET A 259 -7.06 -8.09 -1.82
N ASP A 260 -6.63 -7.91 -0.57
CA ASP A 260 -6.58 -8.99 0.42
C ASP A 260 -7.98 -9.54 0.71
N LEU A 261 -8.97 -8.68 0.99
CA LEU A 261 -10.34 -9.10 1.30
C LEU A 261 -11.02 -9.79 0.10
N PHE A 262 -10.80 -9.27 -1.10
CA PHE A 262 -11.30 -9.89 -2.33
C PHE A 262 -10.70 -11.30 -2.54
N THR A 263 -9.39 -11.43 -2.30
CA THR A 263 -8.68 -12.73 -2.39
C THR A 263 -9.20 -13.73 -1.35
N LEU A 264 -9.64 -13.25 -0.18
CA LEU A 264 -10.25 -14.07 0.86
C LEU A 264 -11.75 -14.37 0.62
N HIS A 265 -12.31 -13.97 -0.53
CA HIS A 265 -13.74 -14.06 -0.85
C HIS A 265 -14.65 -13.47 0.22
N HIS A 266 -14.18 -12.44 0.90
CA HIS A 266 -14.98 -11.73 1.85
C HIS A 266 -16.00 -10.86 1.09
N ARG A 267 -17.28 -10.96 1.45
CA ARG A 267 -18.33 -10.19 0.78
C ARG A 267 -18.21 -8.71 1.18
N GLU A 268 -18.32 -7.83 0.19
CA GLU A 268 -18.46 -6.38 0.40
C GLU A 268 -19.78 -6.01 1.10
#